data_AF-A0A431HE81-F1
#
_entry.id   AF-A0A431HE81-F1
#
_cell.length_a   1.000
_cell.length_b   1.000
_cell.length_c   1.000
_cell.angle_alpha   90.00
_cell.angle_beta   90.00
_cell.angle_gamma   90.00
#
_symmetry.space_group_name_H-M   'P 1'
#
loop_
_entity.id
_entity.type
_entity.pdbx_description
1 polymer ?
#
loop_
_entity_poly.entity_id
_entity_poly.type
_entity_poly.pdbx_seq_one_letter_code
_entity_poly.pdbx_strand_id
1 'polypeptide(L)'
;MENNTTLLTTNTNIPAVLETIDKALNSMSHITGSDYVTGGNIGGFSKNLKEETDLNVLIKMAASIISRDKAYNDAAQILQLPQYPQFKVNGNHKDEWLKDIQLRIAIITNDDKIKKLQEFKDKATQFLSEEDQKAILFKEMGDFLNTLKS
;
A
#
# COMPACT_ATOMS: atom_id res chain seq x y z
N MET A 1 17.66 -7.61 -14.21
CA MET A 1 16.24 -7.51 -14.59
C MET A 1 15.83 -8.89 -15.06
N GLU A 2 15.25 -9.70 -14.18
CA GLU A 2 14.76 -11.03 -14.57
C GLU A 2 13.40 -10.89 -15.25
N ASN A 3 13.27 -11.56 -16.38
CA ASN A 3 12.13 -11.49 -17.28
C ASN A 3 10.92 -12.22 -16.68
N ASN A 4 9.96 -11.48 -16.11
CA ASN A 4 8.68 -12.01 -15.59
C ASN A 4 7.67 -12.44 -16.68
N THR A 5 8.15 -12.88 -17.85
CA THR A 5 7.27 -13.32 -18.96
C THR A 5 7.50 -14.80 -19.26
N THR A 6 7.40 -15.66 -18.25
CA THR A 6 7.27 -17.10 -18.51
C THR A 6 5.84 -17.36 -18.96
N LEU A 7 5.71 -17.64 -20.25
CA LEU A 7 4.48 -17.93 -20.98
C LEU A 7 3.60 -18.93 -20.24
N LEU A 8 2.35 -18.54 -19.95
CA LEU A 8 1.26 -19.43 -19.59
C LEU A 8 1.02 -20.39 -20.77
N THR A 9 1.53 -21.62 -20.65
CA THR A 9 1.30 -22.70 -21.62
C THR A 9 0.25 -23.67 -21.08
N THR A 10 -0.36 -24.49 -21.94
CA THR A 10 -1.48 -25.39 -21.60
C THR A 10 -1.17 -26.48 -20.56
N ASN A 11 0.08 -26.58 -20.07
CA ASN A 11 0.53 -27.46 -18.97
C ASN A 11 0.88 -26.66 -17.70
N THR A 12 0.13 -25.59 -17.43
CA THR A 12 0.39 -24.72 -16.28
C THR A 12 0.02 -25.45 -14.98
N ASN A 13 1.00 -25.62 -14.09
CA ASN A 13 0.77 -26.08 -12.72
C ASN A 13 -0.04 -24.99 -11.97
N ILE A 14 -1.35 -25.21 -11.84
CA ILE A 14 -2.29 -24.27 -11.23
C ILE A 14 -1.89 -23.94 -9.78
N PRO A 15 -1.53 -24.91 -8.91
CA PRO A 15 -0.97 -24.61 -7.59
C PRO A 15 0.22 -23.63 -7.60
N ALA A 16 1.18 -23.80 -8.51
CA ALA A 16 2.35 -22.93 -8.60
C ALA A 16 1.99 -21.50 -9.05
N VAL A 17 0.98 -21.36 -9.92
CA VAL A 17 0.44 -20.05 -10.31
C VAL A 17 -0.26 -19.38 -9.14
N LEU A 18 -1.08 -20.12 -8.38
CA LEU A 18 -1.73 -19.59 -7.18
C LEU A 18 -0.70 -19.12 -6.14
N GLU A 19 0.36 -19.89 -5.91
CA GLU A 19 1.44 -19.49 -4.99
C GLU A 19 2.15 -18.20 -5.46
N THR A 20 2.33 -18.05 -6.77
CA THR A 20 2.94 -16.83 -7.36
C THR A 20 2.01 -15.62 -7.20
N ILE A 21 0.71 -15.80 -7.43
CA ILE A 21 -0.29 -14.74 -7.22
C ILE A 21 -0.37 -14.36 -5.74
N ASP A 22 -0.34 -15.33 -4.83
CA ASP A 22 -0.36 -15.08 -3.38
C ASP A 22 0.89 -14.34 -2.89
N LYS A 23 2.08 -14.69 -3.41
CA LYS A 23 3.31 -13.93 -3.13
C LYS A 23 3.21 -12.50 -3.64
N ALA A 24 2.67 -12.28 -4.84
CA ALA A 24 2.48 -10.95 -5.39
C ALA A 24 1.49 -10.14 -4.54
N LEU A 25 0.34 -10.72 -4.17
CA LEU A 25 -0.67 -10.09 -3.31
C LEU A 25 -0.10 -9.75 -1.92
N ASN A 26 0.64 -10.66 -1.29
CA ASN A 26 1.26 -10.42 0.02
C ASN A 26 2.35 -9.33 -0.02
N SER A 27 3.09 -9.21 -1.13
CA SER A 27 4.05 -8.10 -1.30
C SER A 27 3.35 -6.74 -1.42
N MET A 28 2.11 -6.73 -1.92
CA MET A 28 1.29 -5.53 -2.10
C MET A 28 0.43 -5.20 -0.87
N SER A 29 0.08 -6.18 -0.02
CA SER A 29 -0.73 -5.95 1.18
C SER A 29 -0.02 -5.10 2.23
N HIS A 30 1.32 -5.16 2.29
CA HIS A 30 2.15 -4.24 3.07
C HIS A 30 2.06 -2.78 2.60
N ILE A 31 1.62 -2.54 1.37
CA ILE A 31 1.43 -1.20 0.79
C ILE A 31 0.03 -0.64 1.13
N THR A 32 -0.94 -1.51 1.44
CA THR A 32 -2.35 -1.14 1.65
C THR A 32 -2.79 -1.18 3.11
N GLY A 33 -1.86 -1.40 4.05
CA GLY A 33 -2.15 -1.35 5.49
C GLY A 33 -2.70 0.01 5.92
N SER A 34 -3.65 0.02 6.86
CA SER A 34 -4.33 1.21 7.39
C SER A 34 -3.49 2.00 8.40
N ASP A 35 -2.19 2.13 8.16
CA ASP A 35 -1.23 2.77 9.08
C ASP A 35 -1.18 4.30 8.91
N TYR A 36 -2.35 4.90 8.70
CA TYR A 36 -2.46 6.35 8.68
C TYR A 36 -2.18 6.90 10.08
N VAL A 37 -1.15 7.74 10.19
CA VAL A 37 -0.78 8.37 11.46
C VAL A 37 -1.57 9.66 11.71
N THR A 38 -2.08 10.29 10.66
CA THR A 38 -2.81 11.55 10.73
C THR A 38 -4.34 11.35 10.71
N GLY A 39 -5.06 12.42 11.08
CA GLY A 39 -6.52 12.48 10.97
C GLY A 39 -7.05 12.56 9.53
N GLY A 40 -6.17 12.74 8.52
CA GLY A 40 -6.53 12.80 7.10
C GLY A 40 -7.21 14.10 6.64
N ASN A 41 -7.74 14.92 7.55
CA ASN A 41 -8.33 16.21 7.19
C ASN A 41 -7.25 17.29 7.07
N ILE A 42 -6.98 17.75 5.85
CA ILE A 42 -6.07 18.87 5.56
C ILE A 42 -6.91 20.09 5.18
N GLY A 43 -6.79 21.18 5.95
CA GLY A 43 -7.53 22.42 5.65
C GLY A 43 -7.24 22.94 4.24
N GLY A 44 -8.28 23.34 3.50
CA GLY A 44 -8.19 23.77 2.10
C GLY A 44 -8.50 22.67 1.07
N PHE A 45 -8.84 21.46 1.52
CA PHE A 45 -9.26 20.35 0.66
C PHE A 45 -10.66 19.88 1.06
N SER A 46 -11.47 19.50 0.07
CA SER A 46 -12.86 19.09 0.27
C SER A 46 -13.04 17.65 0.76
N LYS A 47 -12.05 16.79 0.51
CA LYS A 47 -12.08 15.38 0.90
C LYS A 47 -11.02 15.06 1.94
N ASN A 48 -11.30 14.04 2.74
CA ASN A 48 -10.30 13.43 3.61
C ASN A 48 -9.24 12.71 2.76
N LEU A 49 -7.97 12.81 3.16
CA LEU A 49 -6.85 12.11 2.54
C LEU A 49 -7.10 10.61 2.36
N LYS A 50 -7.72 9.96 3.35
CA LYS A 50 -7.99 8.52 3.37
C LYS A 50 -9.02 8.09 2.32
N GLU A 51 -9.79 9.04 1.78
CA GLU A 51 -10.86 8.80 0.82
C GLU A 51 -10.54 9.38 -0.57
N GLU A 52 -9.55 10.26 -0.68
CA GLU A 52 -9.21 10.88 -1.96
C GLU A 52 -8.68 9.85 -2.96
N THR A 53 -9.16 9.90 -4.19
CA THR A 53 -8.72 8.99 -5.28
C THR A 53 -8.06 9.74 -6.42
N ASP A 54 -8.19 11.07 -6.46
CA ASP A 54 -7.55 11.91 -7.46
C ASP A 54 -6.09 12.18 -7.08
N LEU A 55 -5.17 11.62 -7.86
CA LEU A 55 -3.72 11.82 -7.69
C LEU A 55 -3.32 13.29 -7.77
N ASN A 56 -4.00 14.11 -8.59
CA ASN A 56 -3.74 15.54 -8.66
C ASN A 56 -4.08 16.23 -7.33
N VAL A 57 -5.18 15.84 -6.70
CA VAL A 57 -5.56 16.38 -5.38
C VAL A 57 -4.55 15.95 -4.32
N LEU A 58 -4.08 14.70 -4.34
CA LEU A 58 -3.05 14.21 -3.40
C LEU A 58 -1.71 14.96 -3.56
N ILE A 59 -1.31 15.25 -4.79
CA ILE A 59 -0.12 16.08 -5.07
C ILE A 59 -0.32 17.49 -4.52
N LYS A 60 -1.50 18.08 -4.72
CA LYS A 60 -1.83 19.41 -4.16
C LYS A 60 -1.84 19.40 -2.64
N MET A 61 -2.35 18.35 -2.00
CA MET A 61 -2.29 18.16 -0.55
C MET A 61 -0.83 18.16 -0.06
N ALA A 62 0.04 17.38 -0.69
CA ALA A 62 1.47 17.34 -0.35
C ALA A 62 2.14 18.71 -0.54
N ALA A 63 1.90 19.35 -1.68
CA ALA A 63 2.42 20.68 -1.98
C ALA A 63 1.99 21.71 -0.93
N SER A 64 0.72 21.67 -0.50
CA SER A 64 0.21 22.57 0.54
C SER A 64 0.88 22.35 1.89
N ILE A 65 1.16 21.10 2.29
CA ILE A 65 1.85 20.83 3.55
C ILE A 65 3.29 21.34 3.49
N ILE A 66 4.01 21.03 2.40
CA ILE A 66 5.39 21.47 2.18
C ILE A 66 5.49 22.99 2.16
N SER A 67 4.58 23.67 1.45
CA SER A 67 4.63 25.12 1.32
C SER A 67 4.35 25.82 2.65
N ARG A 68 3.43 25.30 3.47
CA ARG A 68 3.13 25.86 4.80
C ARG A 68 4.29 25.68 5.77
N ASP A 69 4.91 24.50 5.79
CA ASP A 69 6.12 24.23 6.60
C ASP A 69 7.25 25.18 6.23
N LYS A 70 7.52 25.33 4.93
CA LYS A 70 8.52 26.26 4.43
C LYS A 70 8.20 27.71 4.82
N ALA A 71 6.98 28.18 4.55
CA ALA A 71 6.59 29.55 4.86
C ALA A 71 6.67 29.87 6.36
N TYR A 72 6.35 28.90 7.22
CA TYR A 72 6.48 29.04 8.66
C TYR A 72 7.96 29.18 9.10
N ASN A 73 8.84 28.33 8.56
CA ASN A 73 10.28 28.40 8.86
C ASN A 73 10.90 29.71 8.34
N ASP A 74 10.53 30.13 7.11
CA ASP A 74 10.97 31.39 6.52
C ASP A 74 10.50 32.59 7.38
N ALA A 75 9.25 32.57 7.87
CA ALA A 75 8.73 33.60 8.76
C ALA A 75 9.49 33.65 10.09
N ALA A 76 9.82 32.51 10.70
CA ALA A 76 10.59 32.47 11.93
C ALA A 76 12.00 33.05 11.76
N GLN A 77 12.63 32.80 10.61
CA GLN A 77 13.92 33.41 10.25
C GLN A 77 13.82 34.92 10.07
N ILE A 78 12.80 35.41 9.34
CA ILE A 78 12.57 36.85 9.13
C ILE A 78 12.33 37.58 10.46
N LEU A 79 11.62 36.93 11.38
CA LEU A 79 11.36 37.44 12.73
C LEU A 79 12.57 37.29 13.68
N GLN A 80 13.69 36.77 13.18
CA GLN A 80 14.95 36.57 13.93
C GLN A 80 14.75 35.76 15.21
N LEU A 81 13.86 34.76 15.18
CA LEU A 81 13.61 33.89 16.32
C LEU A 81 14.77 32.88 16.45
N PRO A 82 15.58 32.92 17.53
CA PRO A 82 16.71 32.01 17.69
C PRO A 82 16.26 30.58 17.97
N GLN A 83 15.06 30.41 18.53
CA GLN A 83 14.39 29.13 18.74
C GLN A 83 12.89 29.32 18.51
N TYR A 84 12.26 28.37 17.83
CA TYR A 84 10.83 28.40 17.55
C TYR A 84 10.29 26.96 17.46
N PRO A 85 9.00 26.74 17.79
CA PRO A 85 8.43 25.41 17.74
C PRO A 85 8.33 24.92 16.29
N GLN A 86 8.44 23.62 16.09
CA GLN A 86 8.25 23.01 14.76
C GLN A 86 6.83 23.22 14.27
N PHE A 87 6.70 23.47 12.97
CA PHE A 87 5.41 23.60 12.31
C PHE A 87 4.59 22.31 12.42
N LYS A 88 3.29 22.47 12.70
CA LYS A 88 2.31 21.39 12.77
C LYS A 88 1.04 21.76 12.04
N VAL A 89 0.45 20.80 11.34
CA VAL A 89 -0.89 20.90 10.76
C VAL A 89 -1.78 19.91 11.48
N ASN A 90 -2.83 20.41 12.14
CA ASN A 90 -3.77 19.59 12.91
C ASN A 90 -3.07 18.61 13.87
N GLY A 91 -2.06 19.11 14.60
CA GLY A 91 -1.31 18.33 15.60
C GLY A 91 -0.15 17.48 15.07
N ASN A 92 -0.06 17.26 13.76
CA ASN A 92 0.95 16.39 13.14
C ASN A 92 2.01 17.20 12.36
N HIS A 93 3.21 16.66 12.29
CA HIS A 93 4.34 17.22 11.55
C HIS A 93 4.22 16.95 10.04
N LYS A 94 4.98 17.71 9.25
CA LYS A 94 5.07 17.53 7.79
C LYS A 94 5.32 16.08 7.39
N ASP A 95 6.30 15.43 8.01
CA ASP A 95 6.75 14.10 7.58
C ASP A 95 5.67 13.03 7.83
N GLU A 96 4.88 13.19 8.88
CA GLU A 96 3.71 12.34 9.18
C GLU A 96 2.63 12.48 8.11
N TRP A 97 2.33 13.71 7.69
CA TRP A 97 1.40 13.97 6.58
C TRP A 97 1.92 13.41 5.25
N LEU A 98 3.20 13.59 4.95
CA LEU A 98 3.78 13.10 3.70
C LEU A 98 3.79 11.57 3.64
N LYS A 99 4.03 10.90 4.77
CA LYS A 99 3.91 9.44 4.88
C LYS A 99 2.50 8.97 4.53
N ASP A 100 1.48 9.58 5.12
CA ASP A 100 0.08 9.21 4.86
C ASP A 100 -0.34 9.48 3.40
N ILE A 101 0.16 10.57 2.80
CA ILE A 101 -0.09 10.88 1.39
C ILE A 101 0.57 9.87 0.48
N GLN A 102 1.83 9.49 0.75
CA GLN A 102 2.53 8.44 0.02
C GLN A 102 1.80 7.10 0.13
N LEU A 103 1.33 6.75 1.32
CA LEU A 103 0.51 5.55 1.55
C LEU A 103 -0.74 5.57 0.67
N ARG A 104 -1.48 6.69 0.64
CA ARG A 104 -2.69 6.81 -0.18
C ARG A 104 -2.39 6.69 -1.67
N ILE A 105 -1.34 7.33 -2.15
CA ILE A 105 -0.89 7.21 -3.55
C ILE A 105 -0.54 5.75 -3.87
N ALA A 106 0.16 5.08 -2.96
CA ALA A 106 0.55 3.69 -3.15
C ALA A 106 -0.66 2.75 -3.19
N ILE A 107 -1.70 3.02 -2.38
CA ILE A 107 -2.99 2.32 -2.45
C ILE A 107 -3.61 2.50 -3.84
N ILE A 108 -3.82 3.74 -4.30
CA ILE A 108 -4.50 4.02 -5.57
C ILE A 108 -3.74 3.46 -6.77
N THR A 109 -2.42 3.57 -6.78
CA THR A 109 -1.58 3.13 -7.90
C THR A 109 -1.47 1.60 -8.01
N ASN A 110 -1.80 0.87 -6.94
CA ASN A 110 -1.76 -0.59 -6.92
C ASN A 110 -3.16 -1.23 -6.86
N ASP A 111 -4.22 -0.46 -6.64
CA ASP A 111 -5.60 -0.98 -6.51
C ASP A 111 -6.03 -1.81 -7.72
N ASP A 112 -5.83 -1.29 -8.93
CA ASP A 112 -6.12 -2.01 -10.18
C ASP A 112 -5.32 -3.31 -10.32
N LYS A 113 -4.05 -3.31 -9.87
CA LYS A 113 -3.19 -4.49 -9.93
C LYS A 113 -3.63 -5.55 -8.92
N ILE A 114 -3.95 -5.13 -7.71
CA ILE A 114 -4.46 -6.01 -6.65
C ILE A 114 -5.78 -6.64 -7.09
N LYS A 115 -6.71 -5.83 -7.59
CA LYS A 115 -8.00 -6.31 -8.11
C LYS A 115 -7.79 -7.34 -9.22
N LYS A 116 -6.90 -7.07 -10.17
CA LYS A 116 -6.61 -7.98 -11.28
C LYS A 116 -5.94 -9.28 -10.84
N LEU A 117 -5.03 -9.21 -9.86
CA LEU A 117 -4.44 -10.40 -9.25
C LEU A 117 -5.48 -11.25 -8.52
N GLN A 118 -6.41 -10.61 -7.80
CA GLN A 118 -7.53 -11.30 -7.15
C GLN A 118 -8.45 -11.97 -8.17
N GLU A 119 -8.82 -11.27 -9.24
CA GLU A 119 -9.60 -11.85 -10.34
C GLU A 119 -8.91 -13.06 -10.99
N PHE A 120 -7.59 -13.02 -11.15
CA PHE A 120 -6.83 -14.15 -11.65
C PHE A 120 -6.75 -15.29 -10.65
N LYS A 121 -6.62 -15.01 -9.35
CA LYS A 121 -6.67 -16.02 -8.29
C LYS A 121 -7.99 -16.76 -8.31
N ASP A 122 -9.10 -16.03 -8.34
CA ASP A 122 -10.45 -16.60 -8.33
C ASP A 122 -10.67 -17.51 -9.56
N LYS A 123 -10.23 -17.06 -10.74
CA LYS A 123 -10.29 -17.87 -11.96
C LYS A 123 -9.38 -19.09 -11.90
N ALA A 124 -8.13 -18.95 -11.47
CA ALA A 124 -7.19 -20.06 -11.37
C ALA A 124 -7.67 -21.13 -10.38
N THR A 125 -8.31 -20.72 -9.28
CA THR A 125 -8.86 -21.63 -8.26
C THR A 125 -9.94 -22.56 -8.84
N GLN A 126 -10.72 -22.09 -9.84
CA GLN A 126 -11.73 -22.90 -10.51
C GLN A 126 -11.14 -24.02 -11.37
N PHE A 127 -9.85 -23.97 -11.69
CA PHE A 127 -9.15 -24.99 -12.48
C PHE A 127 -8.36 -25.99 -11.63
N LEU A 128 -8.41 -25.89 -10.29
CA LEU A 128 -7.76 -26.86 -9.40
C LEU A 128 -8.45 -28.23 -9.50
N SER A 129 -7.67 -29.27 -9.78
CA SER A 129 -8.14 -30.65 -9.66
C SER A 129 -8.31 -31.05 -8.19
N GLU A 130 -9.05 -32.13 -7.91
CA GLU A 130 -9.15 -32.68 -6.55
C GLU A 130 -7.78 -33.11 -5.99
N GLU A 131 -6.88 -33.57 -6.85
CA GLU A 131 -5.53 -33.96 -6.48
C GLU A 131 -4.69 -32.74 -6.07
N ASP A 132 -4.80 -31.63 -6.81
CA ASP A 132 -4.17 -30.36 -6.47
C ASP A 132 -4.69 -29.81 -5.14
N GLN A 133 -6.02 -29.86 -4.91
CA GLN A 133 -6.64 -29.40 -3.67
C GLN A 133 -6.15 -30.22 -2.46
N LYS A 134 -6.03 -31.55 -2.61
CA LYS A 134 -5.48 -32.43 -1.56
C LYS A 134 -4.00 -32.13 -1.29
N ALA A 135 -3.20 -31.89 -2.33
CA ALA A 135 -1.80 -31.54 -2.19
C ALA A 135 -1.60 -30.22 -1.44
N ILE A 136 -2.43 -29.20 -1.75
CA ILE A 136 -2.44 -27.91 -1.03
C ILE A 136 -2.81 -28.13 0.44
N LEU A 137 -3.89 -28.86 0.73
CA LEU A 137 -4.34 -29.14 2.10
C LEU A 137 -3.26 -29.82 2.94
N PHE A 138 -2.59 -30.85 2.40
CA PHE A 138 -1.53 -31.55 3.13
C PHE A 138 -0.30 -30.68 3.37
N LYS A 139 0.03 -29.78 2.43
CA LYS A 139 1.11 -28.79 2.62
C LYS A 139 0.76 -27.83 3.76
N GLU A 140 -0.44 -27.26 3.76
CA GLU A 140 -0.92 -26.34 4.82
C GLU A 140 -0.95 -27.02 6.19
N MET A 141 -1.43 -28.26 6.26
CA MET A 141 -1.40 -29.05 7.50
C MET A 141 0.05 -29.28 7.99
N GLY A 142 0.98 -29.60 7.08
CA GLY A 142 2.39 -29.76 7.42
C GLY A 142 3.01 -28.49 7.98
N ASP A 143 2.77 -27.36 7.33
CA ASP A 143 3.28 -26.05 7.76
C ASP A 143 2.71 -25.66 9.14
N PHE A 144 1.41 -25.81 9.36
CA PHE A 144 0.79 -25.54 10.66
C PHE A 144 1.37 -26.41 11.78
N LEU A 145 1.51 -27.72 11.55
CA LEU A 145 2.09 -28.63 12.55
C LEU A 145 3.55 -28.30 12.89
N ASN A 146 4.31 -27.71 11.98
CA ASN A 146 5.66 -27.24 12.26
C ASN A 146 5.67 -25.98 13.15
N THR A 147 4.71 -25.08 12.99
CA THR A 147 4.60 -23.90 13.87
C THR A 147 4.29 -24.27 15.33
N LEU A 148 3.58 -25.38 15.57
CA LEU A 148 3.28 -25.88 16.91
C LEU A 148 4.48 -26.57 17.61
N LYS A 149 5.52 -26.91 16.86
CA LYS A 149 6.77 -27.49 17.39
C LYS A 149 7.83 -26.43 17.71
N SER A 150 7.55 -25.17 17.38
CA SER A 150 8.41 -24.00 17.59
C SER A 150 8.03 -23.31 18.90
#